data_AF-A0A1M7F720-F1
#
_entry.id   AF-A0A1M7F720-F1
#
_cell.length_a   1.000
_cell.length_b   1.000
_cell.length_c   1.000
_cell.angle_alpha   90.00
_cell.angle_beta   90.00
_cell.angle_gamma   90.00
#
_symmetry.space_group_name_H-M   'P 1'
#
loop_
_entity.id
_entity.type
_entity.pdbx_description
1 polymer ?
#
loop_
_entity_poly.entity_id
_entity_poly.type
_entity_poly.pdbx_seq_one_letter_code
_entity_poly.pdbx_strand_id
1 'polypeptide(L)'
;MFFANGDRAVTYQQSEVIDAAVLERLKNAFNKTAHVYLTDMITTEHTLTFIYEPVKIMEAHNTIEPYGIVVEEARNFLVEKGFLK
;
A
#
# COMPACT_ATOMS: atom_id res chain seq x y z
N MET A 1 9.55 3.66 5.34
CA MET A 1 9.03 2.87 6.48
C MET A 1 7.55 2.66 6.32
N PHE A 2 7.05 1.45 6.59
CA PHE A 2 5.62 1.17 6.67
C PHE A 2 5.11 1.37 8.10
N PHE A 3 3.90 1.91 8.23
CA PHE A 3 3.17 2.00 9.50
C PHE A 3 1.66 1.91 9.27
N ALA A 4 0.93 1.48 10.29
CA ALA A 4 -0.53 1.49 10.28
C ALA A 4 -1.04 2.93 10.40
N ASN A 5 -1.98 3.31 9.53
CA ASN A 5 -2.57 4.63 9.50
C ASN A 5 -4.07 4.52 9.76
N GLY A 6 -4.42 4.31 11.04
CA GLY A 6 -5.77 3.92 11.45
C GLY A 6 -6.09 2.46 11.07
N ASP A 7 -7.38 2.12 11.07
CA ASP A 7 -7.82 0.72 10.95
C ASP A 7 -7.86 0.20 9.52
N ARG A 8 -7.82 1.10 8.54
CA ARG A 8 -8.12 0.81 7.11
C ARG A 8 -7.05 1.27 6.15
N ALA A 9 -5.90 1.71 6.65
CA ALA A 9 -4.81 2.15 5.79
C ALA A 9 -3.43 1.76 6.32
N VAL A 10 -2.51 1.50 5.40
CA VAL A 10 -1.08 1.41 5.68
C VAL A 10 -0.34 2.45 4.86
N THR A 11 0.64 3.10 5.45
CA THR A 11 1.40 4.15 4.77
C THR A 11 2.86 3.75 4.68
N TYR A 12 3.41 3.80 3.46
CA TYR A 12 4.84 3.86 3.25
C TYR A 12 5.29 5.32 3.22
N GLN A 13 6.19 5.71 4.11
CA GLN A 13 6.80 7.05 4.16
C GLN A 13 8.30 6.99 3.92
N GLN A 14 8.82 7.94 3.17
CA GLN A 14 10.27 8.14 2.97
C GLN A 14 10.66 9.61 3.14
N SER A 15 11.93 9.84 3.47
CA SER A 15 12.47 11.19 3.70
C SER A 15 12.65 11.97 2.41
N GLU A 16 13.04 11.29 1.33
CA GLU A 16 13.26 11.91 0.03
C GLU A 16 11.93 12.16 -0.69
N VAL A 17 11.83 13.28 -1.40
CA VAL A 17 10.70 13.60 -2.27
C VAL A 17 10.61 12.55 -3.38
N ILE A 18 9.42 11.99 -3.57
CA ILE A 18 9.11 11.09 -4.68
C ILE A 18 8.77 11.95 -5.90
N ASP A 19 9.51 11.75 -6.98
CA ASP A 19 9.27 12.44 -8.24
C ASP A 19 7.81 12.29 -8.72
N ALA A 20 7.21 13.38 -9.21
CA ALA A 20 5.82 13.40 -9.62
C ALA A 20 5.49 12.39 -10.73
N ALA A 21 6.42 12.16 -11.68
CA ALA A 21 6.25 11.16 -12.73
C ALA A 21 6.30 9.74 -12.16
N VAL A 22 7.08 9.50 -11.10
CA VAL A 22 7.09 8.23 -10.38
C VAL A 22 5.76 8.01 -9.66
N LEU A 23 5.22 9.03 -8.99
CA LEU A 23 3.91 8.97 -8.33
C LEU A 23 2.78 8.67 -9.33
N GLU A 24 2.78 9.35 -10.48
CA GLU A 24 1.81 9.11 -11.54
C GLU A 24 1.92 7.68 -12.11
N ARG A 25 3.15 7.23 -12.38
CA ARG A 25 3.42 5.86 -12.83
C ARG A 25 2.90 4.82 -11.82
N LEU A 26 3.14 5.04 -10.53
CA LEU A 26 2.68 4.13 -9.47
C LEU A 26 1.15 4.11 -9.37
N LYS A 27 0.48 5.28 -9.40
CA LYS A 27 -0.99 5.36 -9.42
C LYS A 27 -1.59 4.63 -10.61
N ASN A 28 -1.03 4.86 -11.80
CA ASN A 28 -1.48 4.19 -13.01
C ASN A 28 -1.24 2.67 -12.96
N ALA A 29 -0.13 2.22 -12.38
CA ALA A 29 0.15 0.81 -12.18
C ALA A 29 -0.80 0.17 -11.14
N PHE A 30 -1.07 0.88 -10.04
CA PHE A 30 -2.00 0.44 -9.00
C PHE A 30 -3.39 0.20 -9.57
N ASN A 31 -3.94 1.17 -10.32
CA ASN A 31 -5.27 1.09 -10.92
C ASN A 31 -5.42 -0.02 -11.99
N LYS A 32 -4.32 -0.52 -12.53
CA LYS A 32 -4.29 -1.61 -13.53
C LYS A 32 -3.96 -2.98 -12.94
N THR A 33 -3.51 -3.02 -11.68
CA THR A 33 -3.14 -4.26 -11.01
C THR A 33 -4.35 -4.77 -10.23
N ALA A 34 -4.65 -6.07 -10.34
CA ALA A 34 -5.63 -6.69 -9.46
C ALA A 34 -4.99 -6.85 -8.08
N HIS A 35 -5.63 -6.25 -7.07
CA HIS A 35 -5.22 -6.38 -5.67
C HIS A 35 -6.19 -7.29 -4.94
N VAL A 36 -5.68 -8.04 -3.96
CA VAL A 36 -6.50 -8.97 -3.18
C VAL A 36 -7.23 -8.20 -2.09
N TYR A 37 -6.52 -7.34 -1.37
CA TYR A 37 -7.09 -6.61 -0.23
C TYR A 37 -6.99 -5.08 -0.34
N LEU A 38 -6.11 -4.56 -1.20
CA LEU A 38 -5.97 -3.12 -1.41
C LEU A 38 -7.07 -2.59 -2.33
N THR A 39 -7.71 -1.49 -1.94
CA THR A 39 -8.84 -0.90 -2.68
C THR A 39 -8.51 0.46 -3.29
N ASP A 40 -7.56 1.19 -2.72
CA ASP A 40 -7.17 2.52 -3.21
C ASP A 40 -5.73 2.86 -2.80
N MET A 41 -5.12 3.81 -3.51
CA MET A 41 -3.81 4.36 -3.19
C MET A 41 -3.79 5.89 -3.29
N ILE A 42 -3.55 6.54 -2.15
CA ILE A 42 -3.39 7.99 -2.02
C ILE A 42 -1.90 8.31 -1.91
N THR A 43 -1.44 9.34 -2.60
CA THR A 43 -0.02 9.72 -2.58
C THR A 43 0.19 11.17 -2.24
N THR A 44 1.28 11.45 -1.54
CA THR A 44 1.88 12.77 -1.40
C THR A 44 3.30 12.74 -1.96
N GLU A 45 4.03 13.84 -1.86
CA GLU A 45 5.44 13.87 -2.26
C GLU A 45 6.36 13.03 -1.35
N HIS A 46 5.89 12.57 -0.18
CA HIS A 46 6.67 11.77 0.76
C HIS A 46 6.03 10.44 1.16
N THR A 47 4.77 10.21 0.79
CA THR A 47 4.01 9.06 1.28
C THR A 47 3.21 8.36 0.18
N LEU A 48 3.09 7.05 0.33
CA LEU A 48 2.19 6.17 -0.41
C LEU A 48 1.27 5.49 0.60
N THR A 49 0.00 5.86 0.62
CA THR A 49 -1.00 5.35 1.55
C THR A 49 -1.93 4.39 0.80
N PHE A 50 -2.00 3.15 1.27
CA PHE A 50 -2.82 2.10 0.68
C PHE A 50 -4.03 1.84 1.57
N ILE A 51 -5.22 1.89 0.98
CA ILE A 51 -6.50 1.64 1.66
C ILE A 51 -6.87 0.17 1.49
N TYR A 52 -7.42 -0.43 2.53
CA TYR A 52 -7.86 -1.82 2.51
C TYR A 52 -9.15 -2.04 3.33
N GLU A 53 -9.73 -3.23 3.19
CA GLU A 53 -10.88 -3.68 3.97
C GLU A 53 -10.44 -4.68 5.07
N PRO A 54 -10.24 -4.24 6.32
CA PRO A 54 -9.68 -5.08 7.38
C PRO A 54 -10.51 -6.34 7.66
N VAL A 55 -11.84 -6.21 7.66
CA VAL A 55 -12.76 -7.32 7.98
C VAL A 55 -12.57 -8.49 7.03
N LYS A 56 -12.43 -8.23 5.72
CA LYS A 56 -12.21 -9.30 4.72
C LYS A 56 -10.92 -10.08 4.99
N ILE A 57 -9.88 -9.39 5.44
CA ILE A 57 -8.58 -10.01 5.76
C ILE A 57 -8.68 -10.80 7.07
N MET A 58 -9.29 -10.21 8.09
CA MET A 58 -9.49 -10.82 9.40
C MET A 58 -10.27 -12.13 9.27
N GLU A 59 -11.34 -12.14 8.48
CA GLU A 59 -12.13 -13.33 8.19
C GLU A 59 -11.36 -14.37 7.37
N ALA A 60 -10.65 -13.95 6.31
CA ALA A 60 -9.92 -14.87 5.44
C ALA A 60 -8.71 -15.54 6.12
N HIS A 61 -8.05 -14.86 7.05
CA HIS A 61 -6.82 -15.31 7.71
C HIS A 61 -7.02 -15.68 9.19
N ASN A 62 -8.24 -15.60 9.71
CA ASN A 62 -8.57 -15.83 11.12
C ASN A 62 -7.63 -15.03 12.07
N THR A 63 -7.49 -13.73 11.81
CA THR A 63 -6.60 -12.83 12.54
C THR A 63 -7.35 -11.60 13.05
N ILE A 64 -6.86 -10.99 14.13
CA ILE A 64 -7.29 -9.67 14.59
C ILE A 64 -6.32 -8.55 14.20
N GLU A 65 -5.16 -8.91 13.65
CA GLU A 65 -4.09 -7.97 13.24
C GLU A 65 -3.84 -8.11 11.73
N PRO A 66 -4.68 -7.49 10.87
CA PRO A 66 -4.54 -7.60 9.41
C PRO A 66 -3.31 -6.84 8.87
N TYR A 67 -2.71 -5.97 9.68
CA TYR A 67 -1.63 -5.05 9.28
C TYR A 67 -0.47 -5.73 8.56
N GLY A 68 0.04 -6.85 9.10
CA GLY A 68 1.20 -7.54 8.51
C GLY A 68 0.95 -7.99 7.07
N ILE A 69 -0.23 -8.58 6.83
CA ILE A 69 -0.65 -9.10 5.53
C ILE A 69 -0.77 -7.95 4.51
N VAL A 70 -1.39 -6.83 4.92
CA VAL A 70 -1.55 -5.67 4.05
C VAL A 70 -0.21 -5.04 3.70
N VAL A 71 0.70 -4.93 4.69
CA VAL A 71 2.05 -4.40 4.44
C VAL A 71 2.82 -5.28 3.48
N GLU A 72 2.69 -6.60 3.57
CA GLU A 72 3.31 -7.52 2.62
C GLU A 72 2.78 -7.31 1.20
N GLU A 73 1.46 -7.23 1.01
CA GLU A 73 0.86 -6.96 -0.31
C GLU A 73 1.34 -5.60 -0.87
N ALA A 74 1.25 -4.53 -0.08
CA ALA A 74 1.70 -3.20 -0.48
C ALA A 74 3.20 -3.15 -0.80
N ARG A 75 4.03 -3.85 -0.01
CA ARG A 75 5.48 -3.96 -0.26
C ARG A 75 5.75 -4.71 -1.55
N ASN A 76 5.09 -5.85 -1.78
CA ASN A 76 5.27 -6.65 -2.98
C ASN A 76 4.91 -5.85 -4.22
N PHE A 77 3.79 -5.12 -4.21
CA PHE A 77 3.45 -4.19 -5.28
C PHE A 77 4.58 -3.19 -5.56
N LEU A 78 5.12 -2.54 -4.53
CA LEU A 78 6.18 -1.56 -4.70
C LEU A 78 7.52 -2.16 -5.17
N VAL A 79 7.86 -3.39 -4.77
CA VAL A 79 9.02 -4.13 -5.26
C VAL A 79 8.84 -4.50 -6.72
N GLU A 80 7.68 -5.06 -7.09
CA GLU A 80 7.36 -5.43 -8.48
C GLU A 80 7.41 -4.23 -9.43
N LYS A 81 7.02 -3.03 -8.97
CA LYS A 81 7.10 -1.81 -9.79
C LYS A 81 8.47 -1.12 -9.73
N GLY A 82 9.45 -1.75 -9.10
CA GLY A 82 10.83 -1.28 -8.99
C GLY A 82 10.95 0.02 -8.20
N PHE A 83 10.04 0.27 -7.27
CA PHE A 83 10.10 1.43 -6.37
C PHE A 83 10.88 1.09 -5.10
N LEU A 84 10.64 -0.10 -4.53
CA LEU A 84 11.45 -0.65 -3.43
C LEU A 84 12.42 -1.71 -3.95
N LYS A 85 13.51 -1.91 -3.22
CA LYS A 85 14.48 -2.99 -3.43
C LYS A 85 14.19 -4.15 -2.49
#